data_AF-A0A448WV66-F1
#
_entry.id   AF-A0A448WV66-F1
#
_cell.length_a   1.000
_cell.length_b   1.000
_cell.length_c   1.000
_cell.angle_alpha   90.00
_cell.angle_beta   90.00
_cell.angle_gamma   90.00
#
_symmetry.space_group_name_H-M   'P 1'
#
loop_
_entity.id
_entity.type
_entity.pdbx_description
1 polymer ?
#
loop_
_entity_poly.entity_id
_entity_poly.type
_entity_poly.pdbx_seq_one_letter_code
_entity_poly.pdbx_strand_id
1 'polypeptide(L)'
;MVLHFQQAKTTTADWGVKPRATTDTASGNVVVGSTSTEQRFTDELAGLPQLASLGPLFRSTRAERLTEPEAEYQVTCVKHVFTSHIVLQASRIFCVALSTVRERA
;
A
#
# COMPACT_ATOMS: atom_id res chain seq x y z
N MET A 1 0.17 -26.05 -50.51
CA MET A 1 0.94 -25.76 -49.29
C MET A 1 0.16 -24.68 -48.53
N VAL A 2 -0.81 -25.10 -47.72
CA VAL A 2 -1.76 -24.21 -47.05
C VAL A 2 -1.24 -24.00 -45.64
N LEU A 3 -0.87 -22.77 -45.27
CA LEU A 3 -0.49 -22.45 -43.90
C LEU A 3 -1.74 -22.42 -43.05
N HIS A 4 -1.89 -23.42 -42.18
CA HIS A 4 -2.95 -23.52 -41.19
C HIS A 4 -2.43 -22.90 -39.89
N PHE A 5 -3.01 -21.78 -39.46
CA PHE A 5 -2.67 -21.10 -38.21
C PHE A 5 -3.42 -21.76 -37.05
N GLN A 6 -2.71 -22.56 -36.25
CA GLN A 6 -3.29 -23.22 -35.08
C GLN A 6 -3.06 -22.35 -33.83
N GLN A 7 -4.16 -21.84 -33.26
CA GLN A 7 -4.14 -21.10 -31.99
C GLN A 7 -3.88 -22.07 -30.82
N ALA A 8 -2.84 -21.81 -30.04
CA ALA A 8 -2.55 -22.55 -28.82
C ALA A 8 -3.52 -22.16 -27.71
N LYS A 9 -4.18 -23.18 -27.15
CA LYS A 9 -5.19 -23.08 -26.09
C LYS A 9 -4.54 -22.61 -24.79
N THR A 10 -5.02 -21.50 -24.24
CA THR A 10 -4.79 -21.11 -22.86
C THR A 10 -5.43 -22.14 -21.96
N THR A 11 -4.61 -22.94 -21.30
CA THR A 11 -5.06 -23.83 -20.23
C THR A 11 -5.52 -22.94 -19.08
N THR A 12 -6.83 -22.86 -18.88
CA THR A 12 -7.41 -22.32 -17.66
C THR A 12 -7.53 -23.51 -16.72
N ALA A 13 -6.65 -23.59 -15.74
CA ALA A 13 -6.86 -24.43 -14.55
C ALA A 13 -7.56 -23.49 -13.55
N ASP A 14 -8.89 -23.47 -13.51
CA ASP A 14 -9.73 -24.35 -12.68
C ASP A 14 -9.03 -24.80 -11.39
N TRP A 15 -8.98 -23.87 -10.42
CA TRP A 15 -8.96 -24.24 -9.00
C TRP A 15 -10.33 -23.92 -8.40
N GLY A 16 -11.28 -24.83 -8.65
CA GLY A 16 -12.27 -25.28 -7.68
C GLY A 16 -13.13 -24.23 -6.97
N VAL A 17 -14.07 -23.63 -7.69
CA VAL A 17 -15.31 -23.14 -7.06
C VAL A 17 -16.49 -23.65 -7.89
N LYS A 18 -17.30 -24.55 -7.33
CA LYS A 18 -18.57 -24.95 -7.95
C LYS A 18 -19.60 -23.86 -7.64
N PRO A 19 -20.16 -23.13 -8.62
CA PRO A 19 -21.23 -22.20 -8.33
C PRO A 19 -22.49 -23.01 -8.04
N ARG A 20 -22.90 -23.04 -6.76
CA ARG A 20 -24.24 -23.52 -6.40
C ARG A 20 -25.23 -22.43 -6.83
N ALA A 21 -26.01 -22.70 -7.87
CA ALA A 21 -27.17 -21.90 -8.18
C ALA A 21 -28.14 -21.97 -6.99
N THR A 22 -28.25 -20.88 -6.26
CA THR A 22 -29.40 -20.63 -5.40
C THR A 22 -29.84 -19.20 -5.71
N THR A 23 -30.87 -19.11 -6.53
CA THR A 23 -31.79 -17.97 -6.52
C THR A 23 -32.31 -17.81 -5.09
N ASP A 24 -31.88 -16.78 -4.37
CA ASP A 24 -32.77 -15.91 -3.61
C ASP A 24 -32.04 -14.65 -3.11
N THR A 25 -32.58 -13.50 -3.50
CA THR A 25 -32.81 -12.30 -2.69
C THR A 25 -32.05 -12.17 -1.36
N ALA A 26 -31.04 -11.29 -1.30
CA ALA A 26 -30.84 -10.32 -0.21
C ALA A 26 -29.47 -9.61 -0.30
N SER A 27 -29.51 -8.28 -0.41
CA SER A 27 -28.59 -7.31 0.19
C SER A 27 -27.13 -7.77 0.41
N GLY A 28 -26.34 -7.78 -0.66
CA GLY A 28 -24.88 -7.84 -0.56
C GLY A 28 -24.32 -6.43 -0.60
N ASN A 29 -24.33 -5.73 0.53
CA ASN A 29 -23.59 -4.48 0.66
C ASN A 29 -22.11 -4.83 0.45
N VAL A 30 -21.54 -4.50 -0.72
CA VAL A 30 -20.08 -4.44 -0.85
C VAL A 30 -19.68 -3.30 0.08
N VAL A 31 -19.38 -3.66 1.32
CA VAL A 31 -18.72 -2.76 2.24
C VAL A 31 -17.33 -2.60 1.63
N VAL A 32 -17.20 -1.63 0.73
CA VAL A 32 -15.92 -0.96 0.48
C VAL A 32 -15.62 -0.33 1.83
N GLY A 33 -15.05 -1.15 2.72
CA GLY A 33 -14.63 -0.72 4.04
C GLY A 33 -13.67 0.41 3.77
N SER A 34 -14.05 1.62 4.16
CA SER A 34 -13.13 2.73 4.27
C SER A 34 -12.09 2.32 5.30
N THR A 35 -11.08 1.55 4.88
CA THR A 35 -9.92 1.27 5.69
C THR A 35 -9.38 2.63 6.11
N SER A 36 -9.30 2.84 7.42
CA SER A 36 -8.73 4.07 7.96
C SER A 36 -7.39 4.31 7.26
N THR A 37 -7.06 5.55 6.92
CA THR A 37 -5.79 5.89 6.28
C THR A 37 -4.60 5.31 7.05
N GLU A 38 -4.71 5.22 8.37
CA GLU A 38 -3.75 4.56 9.24
C GLU A 38 -3.60 3.05 8.99
N GLN A 39 -4.69 2.33 8.70
CA GLN A 39 -4.63 0.92 8.35
C GLN A 39 -3.94 0.70 7.01
N ARG A 40 -4.17 1.59 6.03
CA ARG A 40 -3.47 1.53 4.74
C ARG A 40 -1.97 1.71 4.91
N PHE A 41 -1.55 2.71 5.69
CA PHE A 41 -0.12 2.90 5.98
C PHE A 41 0.49 1.73 6.77
N THR A 42 -0.29 1.10 7.65
CA THR A 42 0.19 -0.08 8.38
C THR A 42 0.47 -1.25 7.43
N ASP A 43 -0.43 -1.53 6.49
CA ASP A 43 -0.26 -2.59 5.49
C ASP A 43 0.90 -2.29 4.52
N GLU A 44 0.96 -1.05 4.00
CA GLU A 44 2.01 -0.61 3.09
C GLU A 44 3.41 -0.70 3.72
N LEU A 45 3.56 -0.25 4.98
CA LEU A 45 4.84 -0.29 5.69
C LEU A 45 5.21 -1.70 6.16
N ALA A 46 4.23 -2.56 6.46
CA ALA A 46 4.47 -3.96 6.79
C ALA A 46 5.00 -4.76 5.59
N GLY A 47 4.66 -4.36 4.36
CA GLY A 47 5.21 -4.93 3.13
C GLY A 47 6.69 -4.63 2.89
N LEU A 48 7.29 -3.70 3.64
CA LEU A 48 8.70 -3.31 3.48
C LEU A 48 9.59 -4.09 4.46
N PRO A 49 10.43 -5.04 4.00
CA PRO A 49 11.24 -5.87 4.89
C PRO A 49 12.27 -5.08 5.70
N GLN A 50 12.66 -3.90 5.22
CA GLN A 50 13.59 -3.00 5.90
C GLN A 50 12.98 -2.39 7.18
N LEU A 51 11.66 -2.26 7.22
CA LEU A 51 10.92 -1.65 8.34
C LEU A 51 10.37 -2.70 9.32
N ALA A 52 10.40 -3.99 8.95
CA ALA A 52 9.93 -5.08 9.79
C ALA A 52 10.64 -5.13 11.17
N SER A 53 11.88 -4.63 11.25
CA SER A 53 12.66 -4.55 12.50
C SER A 53 12.24 -3.42 13.45
N LEU A 54 11.46 -2.43 12.97
CA LEU A 54 11.09 -1.23 13.73
C LEU A 54 9.87 -1.44 14.65
N GLY A 55 9.16 -2.56 14.48
CA GLY A 55 7.96 -2.90 15.24
C GLY A 55 6.67 -2.29 14.66
N PRO A 56 5.56 -2.32 15.41
CA PRO A 56 4.27 -1.84 14.93
C PRO A 56 4.24 -0.31 14.77
N LEU A 57 3.56 0.16 13.72
CA LEU A 57 3.30 1.58 13.50
C LEU A 57 2.42 2.13 14.61
N PHE A 58 2.84 3.23 15.25
CA PHE A 58 2.07 3.87 16.31
C PHE A 58 1.10 4.91 15.75
N ARG A 59 1.59 5.79 14.87
CA ARG A 59 0.79 6.88 14.28
C ARG A 59 1.39 7.39 12.99
N SER A 60 0.55 7.92 12.10
CA SER A 60 0.98 8.62 10.88
C SER A 60 0.40 10.03 10.82
N THR A 61 1.14 10.99 10.29
CA THR A 61 0.65 12.35 10.05
C THR A 61 -0.09 12.45 8.72
N ARG A 62 -0.75 13.59 8.47
CA ARG A 62 -1.18 13.95 7.11
C ARG A 62 0.03 14.29 6.25
N ALA A 63 -0.10 14.11 4.94
CA ALA A 63 0.91 14.53 3.97
C ALA A 63 1.10 16.06 3.99
N GLU A 64 2.33 16.51 4.18
CA GLU A 64 2.74 17.91 4.15
C GLU A 64 3.65 18.16 2.95
N ARG A 65 3.55 19.35 2.35
CA ARG A 65 4.35 19.73 1.19
C ARG A 65 5.72 20.21 1.67
N LEU A 66 6.79 19.59 1.17
CA LEU A 66 8.18 19.96 1.52
C LEU A 66 8.81 20.94 0.53
N THR A 67 8.15 21.18 -0.60
CA THR A 67 8.65 22.02 -1.69
C THR A 67 7.71 23.19 -1.91
N GLU A 68 8.26 24.33 -2.31
CA GLU A 68 7.47 25.48 -2.74
C GLU A 68 6.51 25.13 -3.91
N PRO A 69 5.36 25.81 -4.03
CA PRO A 69 4.36 25.50 -5.06
C PRO A 69 4.87 25.72 -6.49
N GLU A 70 5.88 26.57 -6.68
CA GLU A 70 6.45 26.94 -7.97
C GLU A 70 7.61 26.04 -8.41
N ALA A 71 8.03 25.09 -7.56
CA ALA A 71 9.11 24.16 -7.90
C ALA A 71 8.67 23.12 -8.95
N GLU A 72 9.61 22.74 -9.83
CA GLU A 72 9.39 21.76 -10.90
C GLU A 72 8.99 20.38 -10.37
N TYR A 73 9.51 20.03 -9.19
CA TYR A 73 9.17 18.78 -8.51
C TYR A 73 8.51 19.07 -7.19
N GLN A 74 7.23 18.68 -7.09
CA GLN A 74 6.50 18.73 -5.84
C GLN A 74 6.74 17.46 -5.03
N VAL A 75 7.26 17.61 -3.82
CA VAL A 75 7.45 16.52 -2.87
C VAL A 75 6.53 16.72 -1.68
N THR A 76 5.78 15.68 -1.35
CA THR A 76 5.03 15.61 -0.10
C THR A 76 5.66 14.56 0.79
N CYS A 77 5.56 14.77 2.11
CA CYS A 77 6.07 13.85 3.11
C CYS A 77 5.00 13.48 4.13
N VAL A 78 5.01 12.21 4.53
CA VAL A 78 4.24 11.69 5.66
C VAL A 78 5.21 11.22 6.73
N LYS A 79 4.97 11.63 7.98
CA LYS A 79 5.74 11.20 9.13
C LYS A 79 5.05 10.04 9.81
N HIS A 80 5.74 8.91 9.89
CA HIS A 80 5.33 7.69 10.57
C HIS A 80 6.14 7.55 11.85
N VAL A 81 5.44 7.43 12.98
CA VAL A 81 6.04 7.30 14.31
C VAL A 81 5.96 5.84 14.73
N PHE A 82 7.12 5.28 15.05
CA PHE A 82 7.28 3.98 15.71
C PHE A 82 7.74 4.21 17.16
N THR A 83 7.81 3.15 17.95
CA THR A 83 8.19 3.25 19.37
C THR A 83 9.56 3.91 19.58
N SER A 84 10.54 3.60 18.74
CA SER A 84 11.93 4.09 18.87
C SER A 84 12.45 4.84 17.64
N HIS A 85 11.66 4.90 16.58
CA HIS A 85 12.10 5.40 15.27
C HIS A 85 11.04 6.27 14.61
N ILE A 86 11.50 7.15 13.73
CA ILE A 86 10.63 7.95 12.88
C ILE A 86 10.98 7.62 11.43
N VAL A 87 9.96 7.28 10.66
CA VAL A 87 10.06 7.01 9.23
C VAL A 87 9.42 8.16 8.48
N LEU A 88 10.17 8.75 7.54
CA LEU A 88 9.67 9.79 6.65
C LEU A 88 9.45 9.19 5.26
N GLN A 89 8.20 9.13 4.83
CA GLN A 89 7.81 8.68 3.50
C GLN A 89 7.66 9.90 2.58
N ALA A 90 8.48 10.00 1.54
CA ALA A 90 8.36 11.02 0.49
C ALA A 90 7.64 10.45 -0.74
N SER A 91 6.80 11.25 -1.40
CA SER A 91 5.93 10.82 -2.50
C SER A 91 6.62 10.24 -3.75
N ARG A 92 7.94 10.41 -3.89
CA ARG A 92 8.69 10.06 -5.12
C ARG A 92 9.81 9.04 -4.95
N ILE A 93 10.54 9.01 -3.83
CA ILE A 93 11.54 7.96 -3.54
C ILE A 93 12.01 8.00 -2.06
N PHE A 94 12.43 6.84 -1.56
CA PHE A 94 13.10 6.52 -0.29
C PHE A 94 12.39 6.91 1.02
N CYS A 95 12.03 5.86 1.77
CA CYS A 95 11.75 5.93 3.19
C CYS A 95 13.08 6.18 3.93
N VAL A 96 13.26 7.39 4.48
CA VAL A 96 14.39 7.65 5.39
C VAL A 96 13.93 7.24 6.78
N ALA A 97 14.50 6.16 7.31
CA ALA A 97 14.39 5.83 8.72
C ALA A 97 15.40 6.69 9.50
N LEU A 98 14.90 7.70 10.22
CA LEU A 98 15.72 8.47 11.15
C LEU A 98 15.66 7.79 12.51
N SER A 99 16.78 7.18 12.90
CA SER A 99 17.00 6.77 14.29
C SER A 99 17.13 8.03 15.14
N THR A 100 16.07 8.37 15.87
CA THR A 100 15.99 9.43 16.90
C THR A 100 16.97 10.59 16.67
N VAL A 101 16.48 11.66 16.03
CA VAL A 101 17.06 12.99 16.19
C VAL A 101 16.90 13.34 17.67
N ARG A 102 17.95 13.11 18.48
CA ARG A 102 18.07 13.77 19.78
C ARG A 102 18.17 15.26 19.45
N GLU A 103 17.12 16.02 19.74
CA GLU A 103 17.21 17.47 19.84
C GLU A 103 18.38 17.76 20.79
N ARG A 104 19.49 18.26 20.23
CA ARG A 104 20.51 18.91 21.04
C ARG A 104 19.88 20.24 21.42
N ALA A 105 19.44 20.32 22.68
CA ALA A 105 19.21 21.57 23.37
C ALA A 105 20.48 22.43 23.36
#